data_AF-A0A543KQ84-F1
#
_entry.id   AF-A0A543KQ84-F1
#
_cell.length_a   1.000
_cell.length_b   1.000
_cell.length_c   1.000
_cell.angle_alpha   90.00
_cell.angle_beta   90.00
_cell.angle_gamma   90.00
#
_symmetry.space_group_name_H-M   'P 1'
#
loop_
_entity.id
_entity.type
_entity.pdbx_description
1 polymer ?
#
loop_
_entity_poly.entity_id
_entity_poly.type
_entity_poly.pdbx_seq_one_letter_code
_entity_poly.pdbx_strand_id
1 'polypeptide(L)'
;MADGPISRETARRTTWDDVCEAFHLLDRNDLSVTQEVLPPGTSSRAHAHDRVRQFFFVLAGEATMLLGSTSVPVPSGSGLEVAPRTRHQLRNDGDETLEVLVVSSPRVSGNPHGRRPARRDRVVVGTYVRPTRPSDLDAVVRIETAADTSHWLGEGGADWHRRVLEDPDMEHWVLVDRLDHVLAFGILAGLQQQDTTAAVEVRRMVVASEGRGQGLGRLLMRQLLEQALARPQVSTVWLDVGEDNVRAQSLYRSFGFQQKPAPSWARLLDNGIYMEWSARRA
;
A
#
# COMPACT_ATOMS: atom_id res chain seq x y z
N MET A 1 -20.86 -24.16 0.74
CA MET A 1 -19.98 -25.08 -0.01
C MET A 1 -20.10 -24.69 -1.48
N ALA A 2 -19.08 -24.89 -2.31
CA ALA A 2 -19.16 -24.54 -3.73
C ALA A 2 -20.20 -25.44 -4.44
N ASP A 3 -20.99 -24.86 -5.34
CA ASP A 3 -22.08 -25.52 -6.08
C ASP A 3 -21.57 -26.43 -7.23
N GLY A 4 -20.53 -27.22 -6.99
CA GLY A 4 -19.94 -28.14 -7.97
C GLY A 4 -18.41 -28.24 -7.91
N PRO A 5 -17.80 -29.06 -8.78
CA PRO A 5 -16.34 -29.16 -8.90
C PRO A 5 -15.75 -27.83 -9.39
N ILE A 6 -14.58 -27.46 -8.85
CA ILE A 6 -13.83 -26.26 -9.26
C ILE A 6 -12.73 -26.61 -10.26
N SER A 7 -12.51 -25.72 -11.22
CA SER A 7 -11.53 -25.83 -12.28
C SER A 7 -10.95 -24.44 -12.63
N ARG A 8 -10.00 -24.35 -13.56
CA ARG A 8 -9.45 -23.06 -14.02
C ARG A 8 -10.50 -22.19 -14.71
N GLU A 9 -11.48 -22.80 -15.35
CA GLU A 9 -12.57 -22.10 -16.06
C GLU A 9 -13.60 -21.50 -15.10
N THR A 10 -13.77 -22.11 -13.91
CA THR A 10 -14.80 -21.73 -12.94
C THR A 10 -14.25 -20.97 -11.74
N ALA A 11 -12.95 -21.10 -11.45
CA ALA A 11 -12.30 -20.41 -10.36
C ALA A 11 -12.15 -18.90 -10.62
N ARG A 12 -12.18 -18.11 -9.54
CA ARG A 12 -11.80 -16.69 -9.61
C ARG A 12 -10.37 -16.58 -10.13
N ARG A 13 -10.17 -15.79 -11.19
CA ARG A 13 -8.86 -15.52 -11.79
C ARG A 13 -8.32 -14.16 -11.34
N THR A 14 -7.03 -14.11 -11.03
CA THR A 14 -6.27 -12.86 -10.83
C THR A 14 -4.98 -12.92 -11.64
N THR A 15 -4.41 -11.75 -11.94
CA THR A 15 -3.12 -11.65 -12.64
C THR A 15 -2.12 -10.90 -11.78
N TRP A 16 -0.87 -11.35 -11.77
CA TRP A 16 0.25 -10.67 -11.12
C TRP A 16 1.43 -10.52 -12.08
N ASP A 17 2.20 -9.43 -11.91
CA ASP A 17 3.26 -8.98 -12.82
C ASP A 17 2.83 -8.92 -14.30
N ASP A 18 1.56 -8.58 -14.54
CA ASP A 18 0.88 -8.42 -15.84
C ASP A 18 0.78 -9.69 -16.72
N VAL A 19 1.58 -10.74 -16.46
CA VAL A 19 1.68 -11.93 -17.31
C VAL A 19 1.45 -13.25 -16.59
N CYS A 20 1.51 -13.29 -15.25
CA CYS A 20 1.30 -14.51 -14.49
C CYS A 20 -0.16 -14.62 -14.04
N GLU A 21 -0.79 -15.77 -14.28
CA GLU A 21 -2.19 -15.99 -13.91
C GLU A 21 -2.27 -16.83 -12.62
N ALA A 22 -3.23 -16.51 -11.76
CA ALA A 22 -3.53 -17.26 -10.55
C ALA A 22 -5.03 -17.57 -10.48
N PHE A 23 -5.35 -18.86 -10.37
CA PHE A 23 -6.70 -19.42 -10.29
C PHE A 23 -6.94 -19.89 -8.85
N HIS A 24 -7.86 -19.23 -8.15
CA HIS A 24 -8.13 -19.46 -6.73
C HIS A 24 -9.11 -20.62 -6.55
N LEU A 25 -8.59 -21.85 -6.46
CA LEU A 25 -9.37 -23.09 -6.35
C LEU A 25 -10.00 -23.28 -4.96
N LEU A 26 -9.37 -22.74 -3.91
CA LEU A 26 -9.94 -22.65 -2.57
C LEU A 26 -9.40 -21.39 -1.89
N ASP A 27 -10.27 -20.60 -1.27
CA ASP A 27 -9.89 -19.34 -0.63
C ASP A 27 -10.62 -19.14 0.71
N ARG A 28 -10.15 -19.82 1.75
CA ARG A 28 -10.65 -19.70 3.13
C ARG A 28 -9.57 -19.13 4.05
N ASN A 29 -9.95 -18.58 5.20
CA ASN A 29 -8.98 -17.99 6.13
C ASN A 29 -7.95 -19.02 6.66
N ASP A 30 -8.36 -20.27 6.80
CA ASP A 30 -7.56 -21.39 7.33
C ASP A 30 -6.75 -22.14 6.25
N LEU A 31 -7.17 -22.06 4.98
CA LEU A 31 -6.54 -22.77 3.86
C LEU A 31 -6.83 -22.06 2.54
N SER A 32 -5.79 -21.87 1.73
CA SER A 32 -5.93 -21.52 0.32
C SER A 32 -5.19 -22.49 -0.60
N VAL A 33 -5.79 -22.74 -1.76
CA VAL A 33 -5.21 -23.54 -2.85
C VAL A 33 -5.32 -22.71 -4.13
N THR A 34 -4.19 -22.38 -4.71
CA THR A 34 -4.10 -21.54 -5.92
C THR A 34 -3.31 -22.30 -6.97
N GLN A 35 -3.83 -22.40 -8.19
CA GLN A 35 -3.03 -22.83 -9.34
C GLN A 35 -2.49 -21.59 -10.04
N GLU A 36 -1.18 -21.53 -10.24
CA GLU A 36 -0.51 -20.43 -10.93
C GLU A 36 0.11 -20.89 -12.25
N VAL A 37 0.08 -19.98 -13.23
CA VAL A 37 0.67 -20.17 -14.56
C VAL A 37 1.67 -19.03 -14.79
N LEU A 38 2.93 -19.41 -14.95
CA LEU A 38 4.09 -18.52 -15.00
C LEU A 38 4.78 -18.69 -16.35
N PRO A 39 4.72 -17.68 -17.25
CA PRO A 39 5.50 -17.69 -18.49
C PRO A 39 7.02 -17.79 -18.24
N PRO A 40 7.80 -18.18 -19.26
CA PRO A 40 9.26 -18.20 -19.21
C PRO A 40 9.87 -16.90 -18.68
N GLY A 41 10.89 -17.01 -17.84
CA GLY A 41 11.63 -15.86 -17.28
C GLY A 41 10.91 -15.08 -16.18
N THR A 42 9.72 -15.51 -15.76
CA THR A 42 8.96 -14.85 -14.69
C THR A 42 9.39 -15.31 -13.31
N SER A 43 9.18 -14.47 -12.29
CA SER A 43 9.43 -14.86 -10.90
C SER A 43 8.55 -14.12 -9.92
N SER A 44 8.19 -14.81 -8.84
CA SER A 44 7.64 -14.18 -7.65
C SER A 44 8.69 -13.27 -6.98
N ARG A 45 8.27 -12.43 -6.04
CA ARG A 45 9.23 -11.72 -5.18
C ARG A 45 9.80 -12.66 -4.14
N ALA A 46 11.04 -12.42 -3.74
CA ALA A 46 11.58 -13.05 -2.56
C ALA A 46 10.94 -12.47 -1.28
N HIS A 47 10.26 -13.30 -0.49
CA HIS A 47 9.50 -12.89 0.70
C HIS A 47 9.45 -14.01 1.75
N ALA A 48 8.88 -13.71 2.92
CA ALA A 48 8.65 -14.67 3.99
C ALA A 48 7.30 -14.38 4.65
N HIS A 49 6.71 -15.38 5.28
CA HIS A 49 5.48 -15.25 6.04
C HIS A 49 5.71 -15.62 7.50
N ASP A 50 5.20 -14.83 8.44
CA ASP A 50 5.44 -15.08 9.87
C ASP A 50 4.78 -16.36 10.38
N ARG A 51 3.61 -16.69 9.84
CA ARG A 51 2.75 -17.79 10.32
C ARG A 51 2.40 -18.81 9.25
N VAL A 52 2.47 -18.43 7.98
CA VAL A 52 2.00 -19.26 6.87
C VAL A 52 3.06 -20.26 6.48
N ARG A 53 2.64 -21.52 6.40
CA ARG A 53 3.36 -22.60 5.74
C ARG A 53 2.83 -22.74 4.32
N GLN A 54 3.72 -22.96 3.37
CA GLN A 54 3.35 -23.16 1.98
C GLN A 54 3.90 -24.48 1.44
N PHE A 55 3.18 -25.07 0.50
CA PHE A 55 3.64 -26.20 -0.29
C PHE A 55 3.43 -25.86 -1.77
N PHE A 56 4.50 -25.97 -2.55
CA PHE A 56 4.50 -25.74 -3.98
C PHE A 56 4.58 -27.10 -4.68
N PHE A 57 3.66 -27.40 -5.60
CA PHE A 57 3.66 -28.64 -6.36
C PHE A 57 3.63 -28.32 -7.86
N VAL A 58 4.64 -28.75 -8.61
CA VAL A 58 4.78 -28.41 -10.02
C VAL A 58 3.96 -29.38 -10.87
N LEU A 59 3.01 -28.83 -11.62
CA LEU A 59 2.11 -29.57 -12.51
C LEU A 59 2.71 -29.74 -13.90
N ALA A 60 3.37 -28.70 -14.42
CA ALA A 60 4.03 -28.69 -15.72
C ALA A 60 5.24 -27.74 -15.72
N GLY A 61 6.26 -28.04 -16.53
CA GLY A 61 7.53 -27.31 -16.54
C GLY A 61 8.45 -27.68 -15.37
N GLU A 62 9.45 -26.82 -15.11
CA GLU A 62 10.37 -26.92 -13.98
C GLU A 62 10.44 -25.57 -13.25
N ALA A 63 10.25 -25.60 -11.94
CA ALA A 63 10.40 -24.41 -11.10
C ALA A 63 11.78 -24.35 -10.47
N THR A 64 12.30 -23.14 -10.29
CA THR A 64 13.43 -22.89 -9.38
C THR A 64 12.91 -22.25 -8.10
N MET A 65 13.08 -22.91 -6.96
CA MET A 65 12.80 -22.32 -5.64
C MET A 65 14.09 -21.81 -4.99
N LEU A 66 14.17 -20.52 -4.73
CA LEU A 66 15.20 -19.98 -3.84
C LEU A 66 14.74 -20.07 -2.39
N LEU A 67 15.57 -20.64 -1.51
CA LEU A 67 15.38 -20.71 -0.06
C LEU A 67 16.60 -20.09 0.62
N GLY A 68 16.49 -18.82 1.03
CA GLY A 68 17.65 -18.06 1.49
C GLY A 68 18.71 -17.91 0.40
N SER A 69 19.88 -18.56 0.58
CA SER A 69 20.98 -18.60 -0.40
C SER A 69 20.98 -19.84 -1.29
N THR A 70 20.10 -20.80 -1.03
CA THR A 70 20.05 -22.07 -1.76
C THR A 70 19.06 -21.98 -2.90
N SER A 71 19.44 -22.49 -4.07
CA SER A 71 18.56 -22.64 -5.23
C SER A 71 18.22 -24.12 -5.40
N VAL A 72 16.94 -24.45 -5.45
CA VAL A 72 16.44 -25.83 -5.53
C VAL A 72 15.57 -25.98 -6.78
N PRO A 73 15.96 -26.79 -7.78
CA PRO A 73 15.08 -27.13 -8.88
C PRO A 73 13.95 -28.05 -8.39
N VAL A 74 12.74 -27.82 -8.88
CA VAL A 74 11.53 -28.58 -8.56
C VAL A 74 10.90 -28.99 -9.89
N PRO A 75 11.16 -30.22 -10.38
CA PRO A 75 10.61 -30.68 -11.66
C PRO A 75 9.11 -30.99 -11.55
N SER A 76 8.44 -31.06 -12.70
CA SER A 76 7.04 -31.51 -12.78
C SER A 76 6.81 -32.86 -12.08
N GLY A 77 5.67 -32.98 -11.41
CA GLY A 77 5.28 -34.15 -10.62
C GLY A 77 5.90 -34.19 -9.22
N SER A 78 6.63 -33.15 -8.81
CA SER A 78 7.26 -33.02 -7.50
C SER A 78 6.84 -31.74 -6.78
N GLY A 79 7.11 -31.65 -5.48
CA GLY A 79 6.79 -30.48 -4.70
C GLY A 79 7.78 -30.20 -3.57
N LEU A 80 7.70 -28.98 -3.06
CA LEU A 80 8.61 -28.45 -2.06
C LEU A 80 7.83 -27.67 -0.99
N GLU A 81 8.09 -28.02 0.26
CA GLU A 81 7.55 -27.31 1.40
C GLU A 81 8.40 -26.08 1.76
N VAL A 82 7.72 -24.99 2.11
CA VAL A 82 8.30 -23.78 2.68
C VAL A 82 7.71 -23.56 4.07
N ALA A 83 8.55 -23.71 5.09
CA ALA A 83 8.18 -23.45 6.47
C ALA A 83 7.95 -21.94 6.75
N PRO A 84 7.17 -21.59 7.80
CA PRO A 84 7.04 -20.20 8.23
C PRO A 84 8.40 -19.55 8.50
N ARG A 85 8.49 -18.25 8.20
CA ARG A 85 9.68 -17.39 8.30
C ARG A 85 10.83 -17.80 7.39
N THR A 86 10.65 -18.79 6.51
CA THR A 86 11.62 -19.09 5.45
C THR A 86 11.47 -18.08 4.33
N ARG A 87 12.54 -17.32 4.09
CA ARG A 87 12.61 -16.42 2.94
C ARG A 87 12.73 -17.24 1.66
N HIS A 88 11.74 -17.12 0.79
CA HIS A 88 11.65 -17.93 -0.42
C HIS A 88 11.26 -17.14 -1.66
N GLN A 89 11.55 -17.68 -2.84
CA GLN A 89 11.18 -17.12 -4.14
C GLN A 89 10.96 -18.26 -5.17
N LEU A 90 9.78 -18.32 -5.76
CA LEU A 90 9.49 -19.14 -6.94
C LEU A 90 9.93 -18.41 -8.21
N ARG A 91 10.64 -19.09 -9.11
CA ARG A 91 11.06 -18.60 -10.42
C ARG A 91 10.77 -19.64 -11.51
N ASN A 92 10.42 -19.17 -12.70
CA ASN A 92 10.49 -19.94 -13.93
C ASN A 92 11.72 -19.48 -14.71
N ASP A 93 12.84 -20.17 -14.54
CA ASP A 93 14.10 -19.84 -15.23
C ASP A 93 14.23 -20.54 -16.60
N GLY A 94 13.28 -21.43 -16.94
CA GLY A 94 13.25 -22.16 -18.19
C GLY A 94 12.60 -21.39 -19.34
N ASP A 95 12.45 -22.08 -20.47
CA ASP A 95 11.82 -21.61 -21.71
C ASP A 95 10.39 -22.13 -21.93
N GLU A 96 9.92 -23.02 -21.05
CA GLU A 96 8.54 -23.53 -21.03
C GLU A 96 7.66 -22.78 -20.02
N THR A 97 6.34 -22.82 -20.21
CA THR A 97 5.39 -22.28 -19.22
C THR A 97 5.37 -23.19 -18.00
N LEU A 98 5.56 -22.60 -16.81
CA LEU A 98 5.47 -23.29 -15.53
C LEU A 98 4.02 -23.25 -15.03
N GLU A 99 3.49 -24.41 -14.67
CA GLU A 99 2.23 -24.50 -13.92
C GLU A 99 2.50 -25.09 -12.52
N VAL A 100 2.01 -24.43 -11.48
CA VAL A 100 2.28 -24.81 -10.09
C VAL A 100 1.03 -24.68 -9.23
N LEU A 101 0.82 -25.62 -8.32
CA LEU A 101 -0.14 -25.50 -7.24
C LEU A 101 0.56 -24.92 -6.00
N VAL A 102 0.00 -23.84 -5.45
CA VAL A 102 0.44 -23.21 -4.22
C VAL A 102 -0.62 -23.45 -3.15
N VAL A 103 -0.28 -24.26 -2.15
CA VAL A 103 -1.12 -24.56 -1.00
C VAL A 103 -0.59 -23.77 0.19
N SER A 104 -1.43 -23.00 0.87
CA SER A 104 -1.04 -22.17 2.02
C SER A 104 -1.95 -22.40 3.22
N SER A 105 -1.36 -22.60 4.41
CA SER A 105 -2.10 -22.66 5.66
C SER A 105 -1.39 -21.88 6.80
N PRO A 106 -2.07 -20.93 7.46
CA PRO A 106 -3.34 -20.33 7.04
C PRO A 106 -3.21 -19.63 5.68
N ARG A 107 -4.31 -19.14 5.12
CA ARG A 107 -4.24 -18.33 3.89
C ARG A 107 -3.30 -17.15 4.09
N VAL A 108 -2.52 -16.83 3.04
CA VAL A 108 -1.72 -15.61 3.01
C VAL A 108 -2.62 -14.38 2.95
N SER A 109 -2.52 -13.50 3.94
CA SER A 109 -3.13 -12.17 3.92
C SER A 109 -2.24 -11.18 3.14
N GLY A 110 -2.77 -10.56 2.08
CA GLY A 110 -2.04 -9.62 1.20
C GLY A 110 -1.57 -10.26 -0.11
N ASN A 111 -1.00 -9.46 -1.03
CA ASN A 111 -0.51 -9.95 -2.34
C ASN A 111 1.01 -10.23 -2.28
N PRO A 112 1.48 -11.49 -2.11
CA PRO A 112 2.90 -11.83 -2.10
C PRO A 112 3.61 -11.57 -3.45
N HIS A 113 2.86 -11.54 -4.55
CA HIS A 113 3.35 -11.30 -5.91
C HIS A 113 3.26 -9.84 -6.36
N GLY A 114 2.92 -8.90 -5.47
CA GLY A 114 2.91 -7.47 -5.81
C GLY A 114 4.26 -7.06 -6.41
N ARG A 115 4.28 -6.28 -7.50
CA ARG A 115 5.52 -5.82 -8.16
C ARG A 115 6.60 -5.39 -7.15
N ARG A 116 7.87 -5.74 -7.39
CA ARG A 116 8.95 -4.79 -7.04
C ARG A 116 8.73 -3.61 -7.98
N PRO A 117 8.50 -2.38 -7.49
CA PRO A 117 8.68 -1.25 -8.39
C PRO A 117 10.13 -1.31 -8.84
N ALA A 118 10.35 -1.44 -10.15
CA ALA A 118 11.60 -1.02 -10.75
C ALA A 118 11.95 0.33 -10.12
N ARG A 119 13.19 0.50 -9.67
CA ARG A 119 13.72 1.83 -9.32
C ARG A 119 13.51 2.72 -10.53
N ARG A 120 12.41 3.47 -10.52
CA ARG A 120 12.03 4.57 -11.37
C ARG A 120 10.80 5.15 -10.72
N ASP A 121 10.84 6.45 -10.45
CA ASP A 121 9.70 7.27 -10.09
C ASP A 121 8.58 7.11 -11.12
N ARG A 122 7.76 6.06 -11.03
CA ARG A 122 6.52 5.94 -11.77
C ARG A 122 5.44 6.64 -10.96
N VAL A 123 5.38 7.95 -11.15
CA VAL A 123 4.10 8.66 -11.20
C VAL A 123 3.15 7.79 -12.05
N VAL A 124 1.98 7.44 -11.53
CA VAL A 124 0.94 6.79 -12.34
C VAL A 124 0.68 7.74 -13.51
N VAL A 125 0.97 7.31 -14.74
CA VAL A 125 0.85 8.20 -15.91
C VAL A 125 -0.59 8.70 -16.01
N GLY A 126 -0.76 9.97 -15.66
CA GLY A 126 -2.04 10.68 -15.65
C GLY A 126 -2.75 10.81 -14.30
N THR A 127 -2.10 10.57 -13.16
CA THR A 127 -2.60 11.08 -11.86
C THR A 127 -1.95 12.40 -11.50
N TYR A 128 -2.71 13.33 -10.94
CA TYR A 128 -2.22 14.62 -10.50
C TYR A 128 -2.91 15.08 -9.21
N VAL A 129 -2.26 15.95 -8.46
CA VAL A 129 -2.83 16.55 -7.24
C VAL A 129 -3.40 17.91 -7.57
N ARG A 130 -4.59 18.22 -7.03
CA ARG A 130 -5.23 19.54 -7.16
C ARG A 130 -5.97 19.92 -5.88
N PRO A 131 -6.29 21.22 -5.69
CA PRO A 131 -7.19 21.64 -4.63
C PRO A 131 -8.52 20.90 -4.72
N THR A 132 -9.10 20.64 -3.55
CA THR A 132 -10.36 19.92 -3.42
C THR A 132 -11.52 20.86 -3.72
N ARG A 133 -12.48 20.37 -4.52
CA ARG A 133 -13.69 21.08 -4.88
C ARG A 133 -14.84 20.59 -3.99
N PRO A 134 -15.89 21.40 -3.77
CA PRO A 134 -17.10 20.94 -3.08
C PRO A 134 -17.72 19.67 -3.69
N SER A 135 -17.61 19.49 -5.01
CA SER A 135 -18.08 18.28 -5.72
C SER A 135 -17.30 17.01 -5.41
N ASP A 136 -16.07 17.12 -4.87
CA ASP A 136 -15.24 15.97 -4.50
C ASP A 136 -15.62 15.41 -3.13
N LEU A 137 -16.37 16.17 -2.30
CA LEU A 137 -16.61 15.83 -0.90
C LEU A 137 -17.31 14.49 -0.73
N ASP A 138 -18.23 14.12 -1.62
CA ASP A 138 -18.85 12.80 -1.57
C ASP A 138 -17.82 11.67 -1.75
N ALA A 139 -16.82 11.86 -2.62
CA ALA A 139 -15.75 10.89 -2.81
C ALA A 139 -14.78 10.89 -1.62
N VAL A 140 -14.42 12.07 -1.09
CA VAL A 140 -13.58 12.21 0.10
C VAL A 140 -14.21 11.50 1.30
N VAL A 141 -15.50 11.73 1.56
CA VAL A 141 -16.24 11.08 2.64
C VAL A 141 -16.33 9.58 2.41
N ARG A 142 -16.58 9.11 1.19
CA ARG A 142 -16.55 7.66 0.89
C ARG A 142 -15.18 7.04 1.19
N ILE A 143 -14.09 7.70 0.80
CA ILE A 143 -12.72 7.24 1.07
C ILE A 143 -12.42 7.26 2.58
N GLU A 144 -12.92 8.27 3.30
CA GLU A 144 -12.76 8.41 4.76
C GLU A 144 -13.49 7.31 5.53
N THR A 145 -14.74 7.04 5.14
CA THR A 145 -15.66 6.10 5.78
C THR A 145 -15.49 4.63 5.37
N ALA A 146 -14.68 4.34 4.34
CA ALA A 146 -14.37 2.98 3.93
C ALA A 146 -13.76 2.16 5.09
N ALA A 147 -14.13 0.88 5.18
CA ALA A 147 -14.12 0.01 6.37
C ALA A 147 -12.80 -0.17 7.17
N ASP A 148 -11.69 0.46 6.77
CA ASP A 148 -10.36 0.34 7.40
C ASP A 148 -9.88 1.62 8.12
N THR A 149 -10.61 2.73 8.05
CA THR A 149 -10.16 4.07 8.54
C THR A 149 -11.01 4.67 9.65
N SER A 150 -12.17 4.08 9.96
CA SER A 150 -13.15 4.62 10.92
C SER A 150 -12.69 4.67 12.38
N HIS A 151 -11.64 3.93 12.74
CA HIS A 151 -11.15 3.85 14.12
C HIS A 151 -10.15 4.96 14.52
N TRP A 152 -9.73 5.83 13.59
CA TRP A 152 -8.62 6.79 13.82
C TRP A 152 -8.93 8.24 13.44
N LEU A 153 -10.20 8.59 13.22
CA LEU A 153 -10.59 9.91 12.73
C LEU A 153 -11.64 10.49 13.69
N GLY A 154 -11.40 11.70 14.22
CA GLY A 154 -12.34 12.44 15.07
C GLY A 154 -13.57 12.95 14.28
N GLU A 155 -14.09 14.16 14.57
CA GLU A 155 -15.15 14.77 13.74
C GLU A 155 -14.80 14.67 12.24
N GLY A 156 -15.66 14.05 11.44
CA GLY A 156 -15.47 13.81 10.01
C GLY A 156 -16.78 14.02 9.25
N GLY A 157 -16.82 13.63 7.97
CA GLY A 157 -18.02 13.79 7.14
C GLY A 157 -18.09 15.13 6.40
N ALA A 158 -19.08 15.26 5.52
CA ALA A 158 -19.11 16.30 4.49
C ALA A 158 -19.05 17.73 5.06
N ASP A 159 -19.71 17.98 6.20
CA ASP A 159 -19.73 19.30 6.83
C ASP A 159 -18.40 19.68 7.46
N TRP A 160 -17.65 18.70 7.99
CA TRP A 160 -16.31 18.93 8.49
C TRP A 160 -15.35 19.28 7.35
N HIS A 161 -15.35 18.50 6.26
CA HIS A 161 -14.51 18.79 5.10
C HIS A 161 -14.88 20.12 4.44
N ARG A 162 -16.17 20.48 4.40
CA ARG A 162 -16.60 21.80 3.89
C ARG A 162 -16.02 22.94 4.71
N ARG A 163 -16.03 22.84 6.05
CA ARG A 163 -15.38 23.83 6.93
C ARG A 163 -13.89 23.94 6.63
N VAL A 164 -13.20 22.83 6.36
CA VAL A 164 -11.77 22.84 5.96
C VAL A 164 -11.55 23.59 4.64
N LEU A 165 -12.46 23.50 3.67
CA LEU A 165 -12.34 24.25 2.40
C LEU A 165 -12.51 25.76 2.59
N GLU A 166 -13.13 26.20 3.69
CA GLU A 166 -13.39 27.60 4.01
C GLU A 166 -12.37 28.17 5.01
N ASP A 167 -11.60 27.31 5.69
CA ASP A 167 -10.63 27.69 6.71
C ASP A 167 -9.32 28.16 6.07
N PRO A 168 -8.93 29.44 6.23
CA PRO A 168 -7.73 29.96 5.60
C PRO A 168 -6.43 29.43 6.23
N ASP A 169 -6.49 28.78 7.41
CA ASP A 169 -5.36 28.09 8.04
C ASP A 169 -5.14 26.67 7.49
N MET A 170 -6.04 26.20 6.62
CA MET A 170 -6.00 24.84 6.07
C MET A 170 -6.06 24.83 4.55
N GLU A 171 -5.46 23.80 3.96
CA GLU A 171 -5.63 23.48 2.54
C GLU A 171 -5.96 22.01 2.36
N HIS A 172 -7.00 21.72 1.59
CA HIS A 172 -7.44 20.37 1.30
C HIS A 172 -7.06 19.98 -0.14
N TRP A 173 -6.34 18.88 -0.29
CA TRP A 173 -5.83 18.40 -1.57
C TRP A 173 -6.38 17.02 -1.92
N VAL A 174 -6.72 16.82 -3.18
CA VAL A 174 -7.09 15.50 -3.72
C VAL A 174 -6.09 15.05 -4.77
N LEU A 175 -5.78 13.76 -4.76
CA LEU A 175 -5.11 13.07 -5.85
C LEU A 175 -6.17 12.43 -6.73
N VAL A 176 -6.15 12.78 -8.02
CA VAL A 176 -7.13 12.30 -9.00
C VAL A 176 -6.46 11.53 -10.15
N ASP A 177 -7.24 10.69 -10.84
CA ASP A 177 -6.83 10.05 -12.09
C ASP A 177 -7.11 10.93 -13.34
N ARG A 178 -6.91 10.38 -14.54
CA ARG A 178 -7.15 11.09 -15.81
C ARG A 178 -8.62 11.38 -16.08
N LEU A 179 -9.53 10.69 -15.39
CA LEU A 179 -10.97 10.87 -15.50
C LEU A 179 -11.52 11.75 -14.38
N ASP A 180 -10.64 12.41 -13.60
CA ASP A 180 -10.95 13.26 -12.45
C ASP A 180 -11.62 12.51 -11.27
N HIS A 181 -11.42 11.19 -11.18
CA HIS A 181 -11.85 10.43 -10.01
C HIS A 181 -10.88 10.60 -8.85
N VAL A 182 -11.42 10.89 -7.65
CA VAL A 182 -10.62 11.02 -6.42
C VAL A 182 -10.12 9.64 -5.97
N LEU A 183 -8.80 9.53 -5.82
CA LEU A 183 -8.10 8.32 -5.38
C LEU A 183 -7.51 8.43 -3.97
N ALA A 184 -7.22 9.65 -3.53
CA ALA A 184 -6.69 9.94 -2.21
C ALA A 184 -6.90 11.41 -1.86
N PHE A 185 -6.82 11.74 -0.58
CA PHE A 185 -6.82 13.13 -0.12
C PHE A 185 -5.85 13.33 1.06
N GLY A 186 -5.47 14.58 1.28
CA GLY A 186 -4.69 14.99 2.44
C GLY A 186 -4.87 16.48 2.70
N ILE A 187 -4.63 16.87 3.96
CA ILE A 187 -4.89 18.23 4.43
C ILE A 187 -3.58 18.79 4.97
N LEU A 188 -3.29 20.04 4.63
CA LEU A 188 -2.26 20.84 5.30
C LEU A 188 -2.97 21.76 6.29
N ALA A 189 -2.47 21.87 7.52
CA ALA A 189 -3.01 22.75 8.55
C ALA A 189 -1.89 23.56 9.24
N GLY A 190 -2.24 24.70 9.85
CA GLY A 190 -1.28 25.62 10.45
C GLY A 190 -0.62 26.55 9.42
N LEU A 191 -1.30 26.88 8.32
CA LEU A 191 -0.75 27.66 7.22
C LEU A 191 -0.67 29.18 7.50
N GLN A 192 -1.48 29.69 8.43
CA GLN A 192 -1.53 31.11 8.81
C GLN A 192 -0.70 31.45 10.05
N GLN A 193 -0.02 30.48 10.70
CA GLN A 193 0.75 30.77 11.90
C GLN A 193 1.84 31.84 11.66
N GLN A 194 1.59 33.03 12.18
CA GLN A 194 2.54 34.15 12.24
C GLN A 194 3.49 34.07 13.45
N ASP A 195 3.17 33.21 14.43
CA ASP A 195 3.90 33.12 15.69
C ASP A 195 4.58 31.75 15.88
N THR A 196 5.92 31.80 15.90
CA THR A 196 6.85 30.91 16.61
C THR A 196 7.16 29.50 16.09
N THR A 197 6.34 28.86 15.26
CA THR A 197 6.68 27.55 14.68
C THR A 197 6.62 27.57 13.15
N ALA A 198 7.79 27.44 12.51
CA ALA A 198 7.95 27.22 11.08
C ALA A 198 7.50 25.80 10.66
N ALA A 199 6.37 25.33 11.19
CA ALA A 199 5.91 23.96 11.14
C ALA A 199 4.49 23.86 10.57
N VAL A 200 4.29 23.05 9.55
CA VAL A 200 2.98 22.73 8.96
C VAL A 200 2.60 21.30 9.30
N GLU A 201 1.32 21.06 9.60
CA GLU A 201 0.81 19.72 9.86
C GLU A 201 0.31 19.08 8.56
N VAL A 202 0.70 17.84 8.28
CA VAL A 202 -0.02 16.97 7.33
C VAL A 202 -1.07 16.19 8.12
N ARG A 203 -2.32 16.61 7.96
CA ARG A 203 -3.48 16.03 8.63
C ARG A 203 -4.26 15.11 7.68
N ARG A 204 -4.77 13.99 8.20
CA ARG A 204 -5.69 13.06 7.52
C ARG A 204 -5.29 12.75 6.07
N MET A 205 -4.15 12.08 5.90
CA MET A 205 -3.75 11.56 4.59
C MET A 205 -4.33 10.16 4.36
N VAL A 206 -5.32 10.04 3.49
CA VAL A 206 -6.05 8.80 3.23
C VAL A 206 -6.02 8.44 1.75
N VAL A 207 -5.73 7.16 1.46
CA VAL A 207 -5.75 6.59 0.11
C VAL A 207 -6.89 5.59 0.02
N ALA A 208 -7.70 5.71 -1.03
CA ALA A 208 -8.78 4.77 -1.36
C ALA A 208 -8.25 3.32 -1.36
N SER A 209 -9.03 2.40 -0.81
CA SER A 209 -8.69 0.97 -0.68
C SER A 209 -8.16 0.36 -1.99
N GLU A 210 -8.81 0.70 -3.10
CA GLU A 210 -8.57 0.25 -4.45
C GLU A 210 -7.23 0.74 -5.01
N GLY A 211 -6.77 1.91 -4.55
CA GLY A 211 -5.52 2.55 -4.96
C GLY A 211 -4.31 2.24 -4.06
N ARG A 212 -4.51 1.50 -2.96
CA ARG A 212 -3.44 1.20 -1.99
C ARG A 212 -2.40 0.26 -2.61
N GLY A 213 -1.13 0.51 -2.28
CA GLY A 213 -0.01 -0.33 -2.70
C GLY A 213 0.55 0.03 -4.08
N GLN A 214 -0.05 1.02 -4.75
CA GLN A 214 0.34 1.50 -6.07
C GLN A 214 1.23 2.75 -6.03
N GLY A 215 1.71 3.14 -4.84
CA GLY A 215 2.54 4.34 -4.66
C GLY A 215 1.76 5.66 -4.54
N LEU A 216 0.43 5.64 -4.57
CA LEU A 216 -0.40 6.86 -4.46
C LEU A 216 -0.14 7.65 -3.17
N GLY A 217 -0.01 6.97 -2.02
CA GLY A 217 0.33 7.66 -0.77
C GLY A 217 1.72 8.31 -0.79
N ARG A 218 2.67 7.73 -1.52
CA ARG A 218 4.00 8.35 -1.74
C ARG A 218 3.88 9.55 -2.66
N LEU A 219 3.10 9.45 -3.73
CA LEU A 219 2.85 10.57 -4.64
C LEU A 219 2.19 11.74 -3.91
N LEU A 220 1.12 11.47 -3.15
CA LEU A 220 0.40 12.46 -2.37
C LEU A 220 1.29 13.10 -1.30
N MET A 221 2.03 12.31 -0.51
CA MET A 221 2.97 12.84 0.49
C MET A 221 4.02 13.76 -0.13
N ARG A 222 4.63 13.35 -1.26
CA ARG A 222 5.61 14.19 -1.96
C ARG A 222 4.99 15.54 -2.37
N GLN A 223 3.79 15.51 -2.92
CA GLN A 223 3.09 16.72 -3.33
C GLN A 223 2.71 17.60 -2.13
N LEU A 224 2.22 17.02 -1.03
CA LEU A 224 1.93 17.77 0.20
C LEU A 224 3.18 18.45 0.79
N LEU A 225 4.33 17.77 0.77
CA LEU A 225 5.61 18.36 1.16
C LEU A 225 6.03 19.50 0.21
N GLU A 226 5.91 19.30 -1.10
CA GLU A 226 6.19 20.35 -2.11
C GLU A 226 5.28 21.58 -1.90
N GLN A 227 3.99 21.36 -1.66
CA GLN A 227 3.05 22.44 -1.36
C GLN A 227 3.40 23.14 -0.05
N ALA A 228 3.69 22.40 1.03
CA ALA A 228 4.08 22.98 2.31
C ALA A 228 5.33 23.86 2.17
N LEU A 229 6.36 23.38 1.45
CA LEU A 229 7.64 24.05 1.26
C LEU A 229 7.63 25.17 0.21
N ALA A 230 6.58 25.29 -0.60
CA ALA A 230 6.39 26.46 -1.44
C ALA A 230 6.27 27.75 -0.60
N ARG A 231 6.01 27.63 0.72
CA ARG A 231 6.00 28.72 1.69
C ARG A 231 7.39 28.91 2.31
N PRO A 232 8.08 30.05 2.07
CA PRO A 232 9.44 30.28 2.55
C PRO A 232 9.62 30.19 4.07
N GLN A 233 8.57 30.49 4.83
CA GLN A 233 8.56 30.44 6.29
C GLN A 233 8.47 29.02 6.86
N VAL A 234 8.16 28.00 6.05
CA VAL A 234 7.99 26.62 6.51
C VAL A 234 9.34 25.89 6.43
N SER A 235 9.85 25.45 7.58
CA SER A 235 11.07 24.63 7.66
C SER A 235 10.83 23.22 8.17
N THR A 236 9.64 22.96 8.69
CA THR A 236 9.27 21.68 9.31
C THR A 236 7.87 21.29 8.86
N VAL A 237 7.69 20.01 8.62
CA VAL A 237 6.38 19.39 8.42
C VAL A 237 6.25 18.29 9.45
N TRP A 238 5.12 18.23 10.15
CA TRP A 238 4.86 17.20 11.13
C TRP A 238 3.54 16.51 10.85
N LEU A 239 3.36 15.35 11.46
CA LEU A 239 2.12 14.59 11.42
C LEU A 239 2.01 13.74 12.68
N ASP A 240 0.78 13.32 12.95
CA ASP A 240 0.52 12.25 13.89
C ASP A 240 0.09 10.97 13.15
N VAL A 241 0.39 9.83 13.75
CA VAL A 241 0.02 8.53 13.19
C VAL A 241 -0.18 7.54 14.33
N GLY A 242 -1.23 6.71 14.26
CA GLY A 242 -1.44 5.67 15.28
C GLY A 242 -0.24 4.72 15.41
N GLU A 243 0.09 4.35 16.64
CA GLU A 243 1.18 3.44 16.98
C GLU A 243 1.11 2.10 16.24
N ASP A 244 -0.09 1.61 15.95
CA ASP A 244 -0.32 0.33 15.25
C ASP A 244 -0.27 0.45 13.72
N ASN A 245 -0.21 1.68 13.17
CA ASN A 245 -0.23 1.90 11.72
C ASN A 245 1.18 1.78 11.11
N VAL A 246 1.74 0.57 11.19
CA VAL A 246 3.09 0.22 10.71
C VAL A 246 3.29 0.65 9.25
N ARG A 247 2.26 0.51 8.42
CA ARG A 247 2.31 0.87 6.99
C ARG A 247 2.52 2.38 6.79
N ALA A 248 1.77 3.21 7.49
CA ALA A 248 1.90 4.66 7.40
C ALA A 248 3.25 5.11 7.98
N GLN A 249 3.66 4.56 9.12
CA GLN A 249 4.98 4.83 9.70
C GLN A 249 6.13 4.49 8.74
N SER A 250 6.09 3.34 8.07
CA SER A 250 7.09 2.97 7.05
C SER A 250 7.10 3.94 5.87
N LEU A 251 5.94 4.44 5.44
CA LEU A 251 5.85 5.46 4.41
C LEU A 251 6.53 6.76 4.87
N TYR A 252 6.18 7.29 6.04
CA TYR A 252 6.74 8.53 6.56
C TYR A 252 8.25 8.45 6.78
N ARG A 253 8.74 7.36 7.38
CA ARG A 253 10.18 7.11 7.54
C ARG A 253 10.91 7.10 6.19
N SER A 254 10.28 6.63 5.12
CA SER A 254 10.88 6.63 3.78
C SER A 254 11.07 8.02 3.15
N PHE A 255 10.36 9.04 3.66
CA PHE A 255 10.57 10.45 3.33
C PHE A 255 11.57 11.15 4.27
N GLY A 256 12.01 10.46 5.32
CA GLY A 256 12.92 11.01 6.33
C GLY A 256 12.21 11.59 7.55
N PHE A 257 10.91 11.35 7.73
CA PHE A 257 10.24 11.69 9.00
C PHE A 257 10.87 10.89 10.14
N GLN A 258 11.11 11.57 11.25
CA GLN A 258 11.66 11.00 12.47
C GLN A 258 10.62 11.08 13.58
N GLN A 259 10.48 10.00 14.34
CA GLN A 259 9.67 10.00 15.55
C GLN A 259 10.40 10.82 16.62
N LYS A 260 9.70 11.76 17.24
CA LYS A 260 10.22 12.60 18.33
C LYS A 260 9.18 12.74 19.45
N PRO A 261 9.58 13.14 20.66
CA PRO A 261 8.62 13.55 21.68
C PRO A 261 7.71 14.66 21.16
N ALA A 262 6.42 14.53 21.42
CA ALA A 262 5.44 15.52 20.98
C ALA A 262 5.68 16.87 21.68
N PRO A 263 5.75 17.98 20.94
CA PRO A 263 5.74 19.31 21.53
C PRO A 263 4.42 19.57 22.28
N SER A 264 4.46 20.42 23.30
CA SER A 264 3.27 20.75 24.13
C SER A 264 2.09 21.35 23.34
N TRP A 265 2.35 21.94 22.17
CA TRP A 265 1.34 22.51 21.28
C TRP A 265 0.75 21.48 20.31
N ALA A 266 1.40 20.33 20.11
CA ALA A 266 0.95 19.32 19.18
C ALA A 266 -0.19 18.50 19.80
N ARG A 267 -1.34 18.47 19.12
CA ARG A 267 -2.47 17.61 19.51
C ARG A 267 -2.40 16.34 18.67
N LEU A 268 -2.24 15.20 19.33
CA LEU A 268 -2.17 13.89 18.69
C LEU A 268 -3.46 13.11 18.94
N LEU A 269 -3.70 12.09 18.12
CA LEU A 269 -4.63 11.00 18.41
C LEU A 269 -4.31 10.31 19.74
N ASP A 270 -5.29 9.63 20.34
CA ASP A 270 -5.17 8.97 21.66
C ASP A 270 -4.00 7.95 21.75
N ASN A 271 -3.62 7.34 20.63
CA ASN A 271 -2.42 6.48 20.48
C ASN A 271 -1.47 6.99 19.38
N GLY A 272 -1.47 8.30 19.12
CA GLY A 272 -0.69 8.92 18.06
C GLY A 272 0.78 9.06 18.46
N ILE A 273 1.68 8.75 17.52
CA ILE A 273 3.09 9.16 17.61
C ILE A 273 3.31 10.43 16.80
N TYR A 274 4.05 11.37 17.38
CA TYR A 274 4.52 12.55 16.68
C TYR A 274 5.71 12.20 15.77
N MET A 275 5.58 12.53 14.49
CA MET A 275 6.66 12.42 13.52
C MET A 275 6.89 13.76 12.85
N GLU A 276 8.15 14.17 12.73
CA GLU A 276 8.50 15.40 12.03
C GLU A 276 9.55 15.18 10.95
N TRP A 277 9.47 16.01 9.94
CA TRP A 277 10.36 16.10 8.81
C TRP A 277 10.84 17.54 8.70
N SER A 278 12.16 17.73 8.68
CA SER A 278 12.75 19.05 8.47
C SER A 278 13.38 19.10 7.09
N ALA A 279 13.10 20.15 6.34
CA ALA A 279 13.86 20.42 5.12
C ALA A 279 15.31 20.71 5.52
N ARG A 280 16.28 19.93 5.01
CA ARG A 280 17.68 20.30 5.16
C ARG A 280 17.88 21.63 4.45
N ARG A 281 18.15 22.71 5.19
CA ARG A 281 18.68 23.93 4.59
C ARG A 281 20.04 23.57 4.00
N ALA A 282 20.13 23.62 2.67
CA ALA A 282 21.42 23.62 1.98
C ALA A 282 22.15 24.94 2.25
#